data_AF-A0A377J198-F1
#
_entry.id   AF-A0A377J198-F1
#
_cell.length_a   1.000
_cell.length_b   1.000
_cell.length_c   1.000
_cell.angle_alpha   90.00
_cell.angle_beta   90.00
_cell.angle_gamma   90.00
#
_symmetry.space_group_name_H-M   'P 1'
#
loop_
_entity.id
_entity.type
_entity.pdbx_description
1 polymer ?
#
loop_
_entity_poly.entity_id
_entity_poly.type
_entity_poly.pdbx_seq_one_letter_code
_entity_poly.pdbx_strand_id
1 'polypeptide(L)'
;MRKQGCEAFCAEISLDDYRTSKRQASCFIAKSQRQNQAKPNPKKKEKNTPMREFIYPFNPTHTTLKDPYGRVRASFTLQNGTNTLPELESAGFYYESQDGARFYIYKGSGVLEWEHCQRGYDFSSLTKPPALKALDQALQAKSLDRQSFRDFVQVYDLNIEKGAEYLLPPHFAEIDRVLGLGFARSFMESY
;
A
#
# COMPACT_ATOMS: atom_id res chain seq x y z
N MET A 1 -15.36 -40.85 -25.82
CA MET A 1 -14.04 -40.35 -25.40
C MET A 1 -13.72 -39.08 -26.18
N ARG A 2 -13.90 -37.90 -25.56
CA ARG A 2 -13.48 -36.62 -26.14
C ARG A 2 -12.31 -36.13 -25.28
N LYS A 3 -11.10 -36.18 -25.84
CA LYS A 3 -9.97 -35.41 -25.33
C LYS A 3 -10.18 -33.99 -25.82
N GLN A 4 -10.55 -33.07 -24.92
CA GLN A 4 -10.35 -31.65 -25.16
C GLN A 4 -8.99 -31.30 -24.55
N GLY A 5 -8.13 -30.76 -25.40
CA GLY A 5 -6.71 -30.58 -25.18
C GLY A 5 -6.38 -29.49 -24.17
N CYS A 6 -5.23 -29.67 -23.53
CA CYS A 6 -4.60 -28.79 -22.56
C CYS A 6 -4.00 -27.49 -23.15
N GLU A 7 -4.47 -27.04 -24.31
CA GLU A 7 -3.89 -25.88 -25.01
C GLU A 7 -4.54 -24.54 -24.62
N ALA A 8 -5.68 -24.53 -23.93
CA ALA A 8 -6.38 -23.29 -23.57
C ALA A 8 -5.95 -22.64 -22.24
N PHE A 9 -5.00 -23.23 -21.49
CA PHE A 9 -4.59 -22.71 -20.17
C PHE A 9 -3.13 -22.29 -20.09
N CYS A 10 -2.31 -22.60 -21.10
CA CYS A 10 -0.90 -22.20 -21.14
C CYS A 10 -0.67 -20.81 -21.76
N ALA A 11 -1.75 -20.07 -22.07
CA ALA A 11 -1.67 -18.73 -22.66
C ALA A 11 -1.78 -17.57 -21.64
N GLU A 12 -2.05 -17.85 -20.35
CA GLU A 12 -2.46 -16.78 -19.42
C GLU A 12 -1.42 -16.39 -18.36
N ILE A 13 -0.31 -17.12 -18.20
CA ILE A 13 0.81 -16.66 -17.35
C ILE A 13 2.14 -17.18 -17.92
N SER A 14 2.77 -16.41 -18.81
CA SER A 14 4.13 -16.69 -19.28
C SER A 14 5.12 -16.35 -18.14
N LEU A 15 5.61 -17.38 -17.46
CA LEU A 15 6.52 -17.29 -16.30
C LEU A 15 7.85 -18.03 -16.56
N ASP A 16 8.26 -18.15 -17.82
CA ASP A 16 9.43 -18.96 -18.20
C ASP A 16 10.78 -18.22 -18.10
N ASP A 17 10.83 -16.90 -17.92
CA ASP A 17 12.09 -16.15 -18.05
C ASP A 17 12.82 -15.83 -16.74
N TYR A 18 12.27 -16.15 -15.56
CA TYR A 18 12.94 -15.87 -14.29
C TYR A 18 13.90 -16.97 -13.84
N ARG A 19 14.83 -17.36 -14.72
CA ARG A 19 15.99 -18.21 -14.35
C ARG A 19 17.33 -17.52 -14.63
N THR A 20 17.97 -17.19 -13.50
CA THR A 20 19.41 -17.08 -13.25
C THR A 20 20.16 -15.83 -13.74
N SER A 21 20.54 -14.98 -12.78
CA SER A 21 21.78 -14.21 -12.87
C SER A 21 22.43 -14.10 -11.49
N LYS A 22 23.46 -14.92 -11.27
CA LYS A 22 24.43 -14.81 -10.18
C LYS A 22 25.33 -13.61 -10.46
N ARG A 23 25.33 -12.56 -9.64
CA ARG A 23 26.46 -11.61 -9.59
C ARG A 23 26.79 -11.20 -8.15
N GLN A 24 28.08 -11.29 -7.86
CA GLN A 24 28.76 -11.03 -6.59
C GLN A 24 28.54 -9.59 -6.12
N ALA A 25 28.26 -9.41 -4.83
CA ALA A 25 28.35 -8.13 -4.16
C ALA A 25 29.78 -7.94 -3.61
N SER A 26 30.42 -6.82 -3.96
CA SER A 26 31.70 -6.38 -3.41
C SER A 26 31.51 -5.77 -2.02
N CYS A 27 32.15 -6.35 -1.01
CA CYS A 27 32.16 -5.87 0.37
C CYS A 27 32.98 -4.58 0.49
N PHE A 28 32.34 -3.42 0.64
CA PHE A 28 33.02 -2.17 0.97
C PHE A 28 33.13 -2.01 2.49
N ILE A 29 34.37 -1.82 2.94
CA ILE A 29 34.77 -1.50 4.31
C ILE A 29 34.48 -0.02 4.58
N ALA A 30 33.72 0.29 5.63
CA ALA A 30 33.65 1.65 6.19
C ALA A 30 33.94 1.62 7.68
N LYS A 31 35.03 2.29 8.07
CA LYS A 31 35.53 2.44 9.43
C LYS A 31 34.60 3.35 10.23
N SER A 32 34.13 2.85 11.37
CA SER A 32 33.32 3.57 12.35
C SER A 32 34.20 4.49 13.20
N GLN A 33 34.08 5.79 13.00
CA GLN A 33 34.54 6.81 13.95
C GLN A 33 33.32 7.31 14.75
N ARG A 34 33.23 6.90 16.02
CA ARG A 34 32.31 7.49 16.99
C ARG A 34 32.93 8.79 17.52
N GLN A 35 32.37 9.93 17.12
CA GLN A 35 32.53 11.16 17.87
C GLN A 35 31.26 11.41 18.71
N ASN A 36 31.47 11.47 20.02
CA ASN A 36 30.49 11.92 21.00
C ASN A 36 30.15 13.38 20.70
N GLN A 37 28.88 13.66 20.41
CA GLN A 37 28.35 15.02 20.43
C GLN A 37 27.18 15.12 21.40
N ALA A 38 27.25 16.16 22.23
CA ALA A 38 26.33 16.51 23.29
C ALA A 38 24.89 16.64 22.78
N LYS A 39 23.93 16.15 23.57
CA LYS A 39 22.50 16.20 23.29
C LYS A 39 22.00 17.65 23.27
N PRO A 40 21.54 18.19 22.12
CA PRO A 40 20.70 19.36 22.12
C PRO A 40 19.27 18.97 22.57
N ASN A 41 18.63 19.85 23.32
CA ASN A 41 17.22 19.75 23.71
C ASN A 41 16.34 19.33 22.52
N PRO A 42 15.37 18.41 22.71
CA PRO A 42 14.47 18.00 21.65
C PRO A 42 13.50 19.15 21.34
N LYS A 43 13.92 20.07 20.46
CA LYS A 43 12.96 20.82 19.65
C LYS A 43 12.14 19.76 18.94
N LYS A 44 10.83 19.69 19.26
CA LYS A 44 9.85 18.87 18.53
C LYS A 44 10.11 19.13 17.04
N LYS A 45 10.75 18.18 16.36
CA LYS A 45 10.86 18.20 14.91
C LYS A 45 9.43 18.09 14.42
N GLU A 46 8.89 19.19 13.93
CA GLU A 46 7.74 19.20 13.05
C GLU A 46 8.12 18.25 11.91
N LYS A 47 7.65 17.00 12.01
CA LYS A 47 7.82 16.04 10.93
C LYS A 47 6.99 16.62 9.80
N ASN A 48 7.64 16.99 8.70
CA ASN A 48 6.95 17.21 7.43
C ASN A 48 6.32 15.87 7.04
N THR A 49 5.10 15.62 7.51
CA THR A 49 4.31 14.47 7.09
C THR A 49 3.93 14.73 5.64
N PRO A 50 4.21 13.79 4.71
CA PRO A 50 3.78 13.94 3.34
C PRO A 50 2.26 14.18 3.29
N MET A 51 1.87 15.19 2.53
CA MET A 51 0.47 15.54 2.32
C MET A 51 0.05 15.04 0.95
N ARG A 52 -1.13 14.42 0.91
CA ARG A 52 -1.72 13.92 -0.32
C ARG A 52 -2.95 14.72 -0.69
N GLU A 53 -3.07 15.04 -1.97
CA GLU A 53 -4.26 15.66 -2.52
C GLU A 53 -5.39 14.63 -2.65
N PHE A 54 -6.58 14.99 -2.17
CA PHE A 54 -7.78 14.19 -2.35
C PHE A 54 -8.98 15.08 -2.69
N ILE A 55 -9.91 14.55 -3.50
CA ILE A 55 -11.11 15.28 -3.95
C ILE A 55 -12.28 14.92 -3.03
N TYR A 56 -12.87 15.92 -2.38
CA TYR A 56 -14.05 15.79 -1.53
C TYR A 56 -15.30 16.36 -2.22
N PRO A 57 -16.33 15.55 -2.54
CA PRO A 57 -17.44 15.98 -3.38
C PRO A 57 -18.58 16.68 -2.61
N PHE A 58 -18.52 16.74 -1.28
CA PHE A 58 -19.63 17.25 -0.46
C PHE A 58 -19.38 18.67 0.06
N ASN A 59 -20.37 19.20 0.79
CA ASN A 59 -20.26 20.51 1.42
C ASN A 59 -19.15 20.53 2.47
N PRO A 60 -18.50 21.68 2.70
CA PRO A 60 -17.46 21.79 3.70
C PRO A 60 -17.89 21.27 5.07
N THR A 61 -17.07 20.42 5.67
CA THR A 61 -17.38 19.76 6.94
C THR A 61 -16.14 19.66 7.81
N HIS A 62 -16.32 19.64 9.13
CA HIS A 62 -15.23 19.36 10.05
C HIS A 62 -14.88 17.88 10.02
N THR A 63 -13.59 17.57 9.97
CA THR A 63 -13.08 16.20 10.07
C THR A 63 -12.01 16.08 11.14
N THR A 64 -11.93 14.91 11.74
CA THR A 64 -10.92 14.60 12.75
C THR A 64 -10.13 13.38 12.33
N LEU A 65 -8.81 13.45 12.45
CA LEU A 65 -7.92 12.30 12.36
C LEU A 65 -7.95 11.57 13.69
N LYS A 66 -8.33 10.29 13.67
CA LYS A 66 -8.40 9.42 14.84
C LYS A 66 -7.40 8.27 14.71
N ASP A 67 -6.87 7.85 15.87
CA ASP A 67 -6.07 6.64 15.96
C ASP A 67 -6.98 5.39 16.07
N PRO A 68 -6.42 4.16 16.04
CA PRO A 68 -7.20 2.93 16.11
C PRO A 68 -8.06 2.79 17.37
N TYR A 69 -7.75 3.56 18.42
CA TYR A 69 -8.48 3.59 19.69
C TYR A 69 -9.53 4.70 19.74
N GLY A 70 -9.74 5.41 18.63
CA GLY A 70 -10.70 6.50 18.49
C GLY A 70 -10.25 7.82 19.11
N ARG A 71 -8.99 7.95 19.52
CA ARG A 71 -8.47 9.20 20.10
C ARG A 71 -8.16 10.19 18.97
N VAL A 72 -8.63 11.42 19.14
CA VAL A 72 -8.39 12.51 18.18
C VAL A 72 -6.91 12.91 18.23
N ARG A 73 -6.26 12.87 17.06
CA ARG A 73 -4.86 13.27 16.87
C ARG A 73 -4.73 14.66 16.25
N ALA A 74 -5.66 15.00 15.35
CA ALA A 74 -5.72 16.29 14.68
C ALA A 74 -7.14 16.55 14.17
N SER A 75 -7.43 17.82 13.85
CA SER A 75 -8.71 18.26 13.30
C SER A 75 -8.46 19.13 12.09
N PHE A 76 -9.30 19.00 11.07
CA PHE A 76 -9.21 19.71 9.80
C PHE A 76 -10.61 20.15 9.35
N THR A 77 -10.65 21.11 8.43
CA THR A 77 -11.88 21.50 7.75
C THR A 77 -11.76 21.07 6.30
N LEU A 78 -12.63 20.18 5.85
CA LEU A 78 -12.73 19.79 4.45
C LEU A 78 -13.45 20.87 3.67
N GLN A 79 -12.95 21.19 2.49
CA GLN A 79 -13.60 22.04 1.51
C GLN A 79 -14.18 21.18 0.38
N ASN A 80 -15.15 21.70 -0.37
CA ASN A 80 -15.61 21.06 -1.59
C ASN A 80 -14.49 21.14 -2.65
N GLY A 81 -14.14 20.02 -3.29
CA GLY A 81 -13.05 19.93 -4.26
C GLY A 81 -11.75 19.42 -3.64
N THR A 82 -10.61 20.01 -4.03
CA THR A 82 -9.27 19.51 -3.66
C THR A 82 -8.90 19.89 -2.23
N ASN A 83 -8.44 18.92 -1.46
CA ASN A 83 -7.95 19.08 -0.10
C ASN A 83 -6.61 18.37 0.06
N THR A 84 -5.75 18.90 0.93
CA THR A 84 -4.48 18.27 1.30
C THR A 84 -4.56 17.75 2.73
N LEU A 85 -4.50 16.43 2.91
CA LEU A 85 -4.48 15.81 4.22
C LEU A 85 -3.19 15.02 4.45
N PRO A 86 -2.75 14.90 5.72
CA PRO A 86 -1.69 13.98 6.08
C PRO A 86 -2.02 12.53 5.68
N GLU A 87 -1.06 11.85 5.08
CA GLU A 87 -1.15 10.41 4.83
C GLU A 87 -1.22 9.62 6.14
N LEU A 88 -1.92 8.49 6.13
CA LEU A 88 -1.99 7.58 7.26
C LEU A 88 -0.62 6.93 7.51
N GLU A 89 -0.01 7.22 8.66
CA GLU A 89 1.31 6.71 9.03
C GLU A 89 1.29 5.21 9.38
N SER A 90 0.15 4.68 9.79
CA SER A 90 0.03 3.33 10.35
C SER A 90 -1.37 2.75 10.13
N ALA A 91 -1.46 1.42 10.16
CA ALA A 91 -2.73 0.71 10.07
C ALA A 91 -3.70 1.14 11.18
N GLY A 92 -4.98 1.21 10.82
CA GLY A 92 -6.08 1.53 11.73
C GLY A 92 -6.27 3.01 12.07
N PHE A 93 -5.44 3.92 11.57
CA PHE A 93 -5.76 5.35 11.61
C PHE A 93 -6.83 5.65 10.56
N TYR A 94 -7.71 6.60 10.86
CA TYR A 94 -8.81 6.98 9.97
C TYR A 94 -9.23 8.43 10.18
N TYR A 95 -9.83 9.01 9.16
CA TYR A 95 -10.53 10.28 9.27
C TYR A 95 -12.01 10.03 9.49
N GLU A 96 -12.64 10.85 10.31
CA GLU A 96 -14.08 10.83 10.54
C GLU A 96 -14.64 12.24 10.33
N SER A 97 -15.62 12.39 9.45
CA SER A 97 -16.35 13.64 9.28
C SER A 97 -17.31 13.89 10.43
N GLN A 98 -17.79 15.13 10.57
CA GLN A 98 -18.81 15.50 11.55
C GLN A 98 -20.11 14.69 11.37
N ASP A 99 -20.40 14.26 10.14
CA ASP A 99 -21.55 13.42 9.80
C ASP A 99 -21.32 11.93 10.13
N GLY A 100 -20.16 11.58 10.67
CA GLY A 100 -19.80 10.21 11.04
C GLY A 100 -19.26 9.36 9.89
N ALA A 101 -19.04 9.93 8.70
CA ALA A 101 -18.46 9.22 7.57
C ALA A 101 -16.97 8.97 7.81
N ARG A 102 -16.53 7.72 7.66
CA ARG A 102 -15.14 7.31 7.83
C ARG A 102 -14.45 7.15 6.49
N PHE A 103 -13.22 7.64 6.40
CA PHE A 103 -12.40 7.53 5.21
C PHE A 103 -10.91 7.44 5.54
N TYR A 104 -10.13 6.99 4.57
CA TYR A 104 -8.73 6.59 4.74
C TYR A 104 -7.87 7.17 3.63
N ILE A 105 -6.81 7.90 4.01
CA ILE A 105 -5.88 8.55 3.08
C ILE A 105 -4.56 7.78 3.08
N TYR A 106 -4.45 6.78 2.21
CA TYR A 106 -3.23 5.98 2.08
C TYR A 106 -2.15 6.73 1.31
N LYS A 107 -0.90 6.27 1.51
CA LYS A 107 0.22 6.69 0.69
C LYS A 107 -0.02 6.35 -0.77
N GLY A 108 0.65 7.06 -1.66
CA GLY A 108 0.61 6.78 -3.08
C GLY A 108 0.79 8.03 -3.92
N SER A 109 0.74 7.84 -5.23
CA SER A 109 0.90 8.89 -6.24
C SER A 109 -0.44 9.35 -6.80
N GLY A 110 -0.49 10.60 -7.26
CA GLY A 110 -1.67 11.18 -7.89
C GLY A 110 -2.77 11.61 -6.92
N VAL A 111 -3.82 12.20 -7.50
CA VAL A 111 -4.96 12.76 -6.78
C VAL A 111 -5.90 11.64 -6.34
N LEU A 112 -6.17 11.56 -5.04
CA LEU A 112 -7.00 10.50 -4.47
C LEU A 112 -8.50 10.83 -4.59
N GLU A 113 -9.25 9.94 -5.22
CA GLU A 113 -10.70 10.09 -5.36
C GLU A 113 -11.43 9.63 -4.09
N TRP A 114 -12.49 10.36 -3.72
CA TRP A 114 -13.28 10.09 -2.50
C TRP A 114 -13.76 8.64 -2.39
N GLU A 115 -14.25 8.07 -3.49
CA GLU A 115 -14.83 6.72 -3.54
C GLU A 115 -13.80 5.65 -3.14
N HIS A 116 -12.53 5.88 -3.50
CA HIS A 116 -11.41 5.00 -3.17
C HIS A 116 -10.93 5.14 -1.71
N CYS A 117 -11.36 6.19 -1.01
CA CYS A 117 -11.01 6.45 0.39
C CYS A 117 -11.96 5.77 1.39
N GLN A 118 -13.11 5.24 0.95
CA GLN A 118 -14.15 4.78 1.87
C GLN A 118 -13.78 3.48 2.60
N ARG A 119 -12.75 2.77 2.12
CA ARG A 119 -12.39 1.44 2.60
C ARG A 119 -11.11 1.42 3.43
N GLY A 120 -11.21 0.77 4.59
CA GLY A 120 -10.10 0.51 5.51
C GLY A 120 -9.30 -0.72 5.09
N TYR A 121 -8.32 -0.57 4.21
CA TYR A 121 -7.38 -1.62 3.84
C TYR A 121 -6.32 -1.82 4.93
N ASP A 122 -6.26 -3.06 5.43
CA ASP A 122 -5.22 -3.51 6.35
C ASP A 122 -4.71 -4.89 5.89
N PHE A 123 -3.45 -4.92 5.47
CA PHE A 123 -2.79 -6.14 5.00
C PHE A 123 -1.78 -6.72 6.01
N SER A 124 -1.81 -6.25 7.26
CA SER A 124 -0.96 -6.79 8.33
C SER A 124 -1.13 -8.29 8.55
N SER A 125 -2.33 -8.84 8.30
CA SER A 125 -2.61 -10.28 8.39
C SER A 125 -1.85 -11.10 7.35
N LEU A 126 -1.60 -10.54 6.16
CA LEU A 126 -0.99 -11.23 5.02
C LEU A 126 0.55 -11.30 5.13
N THR A 127 1.18 -10.42 5.90
CA THR A 127 2.66 -10.38 6.05
C THR A 127 3.24 -11.43 6.97
N LYS A 128 2.42 -12.16 7.73
CA LYS A 128 2.92 -13.17 8.65
C LYS A 128 3.65 -14.27 7.86
N PRO A 129 4.85 -14.74 8.25
CA PRO A 129 5.58 -15.79 7.53
C PRO A 129 4.77 -17.05 7.16
N PRO A 130 3.90 -17.60 8.04
CA PRO A 130 3.03 -18.69 7.65
C PRO A 130 1.93 -18.25 6.68
N ALA A 131 1.44 -17.00 6.77
CA ALA A 131 0.45 -16.46 5.84
C ALA A 131 1.05 -16.20 4.46
N LEU A 132 2.31 -15.76 4.34
CA LEU A 132 3.00 -15.61 3.05
C LEU A 132 3.25 -16.96 2.37
N LYS A 133 3.72 -17.97 3.12
CA LYS A 133 3.83 -19.35 2.60
C LYS A 133 2.46 -19.92 2.23
N ALA A 134 1.45 -19.64 3.04
CA ALA A 134 0.11 -20.11 2.78
C ALA A 134 -0.58 -19.30 1.68
N LEU A 135 -0.13 -18.08 1.37
CA LEU A 135 -0.57 -17.26 0.25
C LEU A 135 0.00 -17.80 -1.06
N ASP A 136 1.29 -18.12 -1.08
CA ASP A 136 1.95 -18.85 -2.16
C ASP A 136 1.27 -20.21 -2.40
N GLN A 137 0.96 -20.94 -1.32
CA GLN A 137 0.16 -22.17 -1.39
C GLN A 137 -1.32 -21.93 -1.68
N ALA A 138 -1.91 -20.76 -1.41
CA ALA A 138 -3.34 -20.47 -1.63
C ALA A 138 -3.64 -19.93 -3.02
N LEU A 139 -2.66 -19.27 -3.65
CA LEU A 139 -2.63 -19.12 -5.10
C LEU A 139 -2.70 -20.50 -5.78
N GLN A 140 -2.14 -21.53 -5.14
CA GLN A 140 -2.23 -22.94 -5.56
C GLN A 140 -3.44 -23.70 -4.97
N ALA A 141 -4.04 -23.25 -3.85
CA ALA A 141 -5.05 -23.96 -3.08
C ALA A 141 -6.22 -23.07 -2.59
N LYS A 142 -7.44 -23.52 -2.85
CA LYS A 142 -8.72 -22.76 -2.81
C LYS A 142 -9.19 -22.12 -1.48
N SER A 143 -8.41 -22.10 -0.39
CA SER A 143 -8.99 -21.95 0.97
C SER A 143 -8.20 -21.11 1.98
N LEU A 144 -7.82 -19.88 1.65
CA LEU A 144 -7.43 -18.88 2.66
C LEU A 144 -8.30 -17.64 2.63
N ASP A 145 -8.23 -16.91 3.75
CA ASP A 145 -9.09 -15.79 4.13
C ASP A 145 -9.30 -14.83 2.95
N ARG A 146 -10.45 -15.00 2.29
CA ARG A 146 -10.66 -14.50 0.93
C ARG A 146 -10.69 -12.99 0.88
N GLN A 147 -11.05 -12.33 1.99
CA GLN A 147 -11.36 -10.91 1.93
C GLN A 147 -10.10 -10.05 1.85
N SER A 148 -9.13 -10.20 2.75
CA SER A 148 -7.88 -9.43 2.69
C SER A 148 -7.12 -9.64 1.38
N PHE A 149 -7.16 -10.87 0.84
CA PHE A 149 -6.53 -11.16 -0.45
C PHE A 149 -7.29 -10.53 -1.63
N ARG A 150 -8.63 -10.64 -1.66
CA ARG A 150 -9.44 -9.94 -2.66
C ARG A 150 -9.22 -8.43 -2.61
N ASP A 151 -9.08 -7.89 -1.41
CA ASP A 151 -8.82 -6.47 -1.20
C ASP A 151 -7.43 -6.08 -1.71
N PHE A 152 -6.43 -6.94 -1.50
CA PHE A 152 -5.09 -6.75 -2.06
C PHE A 152 -5.13 -6.74 -3.59
N VAL A 153 -5.78 -7.73 -4.22
CA VAL A 153 -5.96 -7.79 -5.68
C VAL A 153 -6.70 -6.56 -6.20
N GLN A 154 -7.77 -6.13 -5.52
CA GLN A 154 -8.51 -4.93 -5.88
C GLN A 154 -7.64 -3.67 -5.86
N VAL A 155 -6.82 -3.49 -4.82
CA VAL A 155 -5.88 -2.36 -4.74
C VAL A 155 -4.81 -2.46 -5.83
N TYR A 156 -4.34 -3.68 -6.13
CA TYR A 156 -3.37 -3.92 -7.18
C TYR A 156 -3.91 -3.57 -8.57
N ASP A 157 -5.12 -4.04 -8.90
CA ASP A 157 -5.81 -3.72 -10.16
C ASP A 157 -6.03 -2.21 -10.31
N LEU A 158 -6.42 -1.54 -9.21
CA LEU A 158 -6.62 -0.09 -9.20
C LEU A 158 -5.31 0.68 -9.42
N ASN A 159 -4.18 0.19 -8.90
CA ASN A 159 -2.88 0.76 -9.19
C ASN A 159 -2.52 0.61 -10.68
N ILE A 160 -2.83 -0.55 -11.28
CA ILE A 160 -2.63 -0.81 -12.72
C ILE A 160 -3.49 0.13 -13.57
N GLU A 161 -4.77 0.24 -13.25
CA GLU A 161 -5.71 1.10 -13.96
C GLU A 161 -5.25 2.57 -13.96
N LYS A 162 -4.76 3.05 -12.80
CA LYS A 162 -4.25 4.42 -12.66
C LYS A 162 -2.83 4.61 -13.19
N GLY A 163 -2.13 3.53 -13.58
CA GLY A 163 -0.77 3.57 -14.12
C GLY A 163 0.28 4.09 -13.14
N ALA A 164 0.00 4.04 -11.83
CA ALA A 164 0.91 4.50 -10.79
C ALA A 164 0.71 3.69 -9.50
N GLU A 165 1.61 3.87 -8.53
CA GLU A 165 1.42 3.42 -7.15
C GLU A 165 0.32 4.27 -6.46
N TYR A 166 -0.90 4.19 -6.97
CA TYR A 166 -2.02 5.06 -6.63
C TYR A 166 -2.48 4.84 -5.18
N LEU A 167 -2.54 3.61 -4.72
CA LEU A 167 -2.89 3.25 -3.35
C LEU A 167 -1.84 2.31 -2.80
N LEU A 168 -1.17 2.76 -1.74
CA LEU A 168 -0.21 1.98 -0.97
C LEU A 168 -0.66 1.91 0.49
N PRO A 169 -1.63 1.03 0.81
CA PRO A 169 -1.97 0.74 2.19
C PRO A 169 -0.79 0.14 2.96
N PRO A 170 -0.82 0.16 4.30
CA PRO A 170 0.21 -0.47 5.12
C PRO A 170 0.44 -1.92 4.70
N HIS A 171 1.71 -2.32 4.64
CA HIS A 171 2.17 -3.66 4.27
C HIS A 171 1.96 -4.09 2.80
N PHE A 172 1.37 -3.26 1.95
CA PHE A 172 1.17 -3.58 0.53
C PHE A 172 2.49 -3.88 -0.20
N ALA A 173 3.47 -2.98 -0.08
CA ALA A 173 4.78 -3.12 -0.73
C ALA A 173 5.58 -4.36 -0.27
N GLU A 174 5.38 -4.79 0.99
CA GLU A 174 6.04 -6.00 1.51
C GLU A 174 5.47 -7.25 0.82
N ILE A 175 4.14 -7.30 0.64
CA ILE A 175 3.46 -8.41 -0.02
C ILE A 175 3.79 -8.42 -1.52
N ASP A 176 3.74 -7.27 -2.19
CA ASP A 176 4.11 -7.14 -3.60
C ASP A 176 5.54 -7.65 -3.85
N ARG A 177 6.48 -7.29 -2.99
CA ARG A 177 7.88 -7.76 -3.06
C ARG A 177 8.01 -9.27 -2.88
N VAL A 178 7.20 -9.88 -2.02
CA VAL A 178 7.22 -11.33 -1.78
C VAL A 178 6.61 -12.10 -2.95
N LEU A 179 5.51 -11.60 -3.50
CA LEU A 179 4.84 -12.21 -4.64
C LEU A 179 5.60 -11.95 -5.96
N GLY A 180 6.51 -10.98 -5.97
CA GLY A 180 7.27 -10.59 -7.15
C GLY A 180 6.40 -10.02 -8.26
N LEU A 181 5.20 -9.53 -7.94
CA LEU A 181 4.20 -9.04 -8.90
C LEU A 181 4.62 -7.70 -9.50
N GLY A 182 5.35 -6.87 -8.74
CA GLY A 182 6.27 -5.87 -9.26
C GLY A 182 5.64 -4.90 -10.25
N PHE A 183 4.87 -3.93 -9.75
CA PHE A 183 4.23 -2.87 -10.53
C PHE A 183 5.17 -2.14 -11.51
N ALA A 184 6.42 -1.89 -11.10
CA ALA A 184 7.42 -1.15 -11.89
C ALA A 184 8.19 -2.01 -12.91
N ARG A 185 8.13 -3.34 -12.83
CA ARG A 185 8.84 -4.21 -13.80
C ARG A 185 8.14 -4.23 -15.16
N SER A 186 6.80 -4.27 -15.15
CA SER A 186 5.99 -4.32 -16.37
C SER A 186 6.10 -3.04 -17.20
N PHE A 187 6.21 -1.89 -16.54
CA PHE A 187 6.23 -0.58 -17.21
C PHE A 187 7.62 -0.18 -17.75
N MET A 188 8.70 -0.71 -17.18
CA MET A 188 10.08 -0.47 -17.66
C MET A 188 10.54 -1.44 -18.75
N GLU A 189 9.83 -2.55 -18.98
CA GLU A 189 10.10 -3.48 -20.09
C GLU A 189 9.29 -3.15 -21.36
N SER A 190 8.44 -2.11 -21.30
CA SER A 190 7.56 -1.68 -22.40
C SER A 190 8.04 -0.42 -23.15
N TYR A 191 9.27 0.05 -22.91
CA TYR A 191 9.88 1.20 -23.60
C TYR A 191 11.30 0.92 -24.09
#